data_AF-A0A1J5PQC6-F1
#
_entry.id   AF-A0A1J5PQC6-F1
#
_cell.length_a   1.000
_cell.length_b   1.000
_cell.length_c   1.000
_cell.angle_alpha   90.00
_cell.angle_beta   90.00
_cell.angle_gamma   90.00
#
_symmetry.space_group_name_H-M   'P 1'
#
loop_
_entity.id
_entity.type
_entity.pdbx_description
1 polymer ?
#
loop_
_entity_poly.entity_id
_entity_poly.type
_entity_poly.pdbx_seq_one_letter_code
_entity_poly.pdbx_strand_id
1 'polypeptide(L)' 'MRGIEVLIYRETHGDQIRQSSWRKTLEGKTLADPFQLDKDVPNISGATLSCRNVMNGVKRLLVLQQVALQAGT' A
#
# COMPACT_ATOMS: atom_id res chain seq x y z
N MET A 1 -3.59 -7.36 6.15
CA MET A 1 -3.23 -7.72 4.76
C MET A 1 -1.98 -8.61 4.76
N ARG A 2 -1.86 -9.63 3.89
CA ARG A 2 -0.66 -10.49 3.83
C ARG A 2 0.52 -9.89 3.07
N GLY A 3 0.27 -8.97 2.15
CA GLY A 3 1.29 -8.27 1.37
C GLY A 3 0.74 -7.78 0.03
N ILE A 4 1.55 -7.02 -0.71
CA ILE A 4 1.28 -6.60 -2.09
C ILE A 4 2.46 -6.90 -2.99
N GLU A 5 2.18 -7.08 -4.28
CA GLU A 5 3.17 -7.12 -5.35
C GLU A 5 2.76 -6.11 -6.44
N VAL A 6 3.72 -5.34 -6.95
CA VAL A 6 3.49 -4.34 -8.00
C VAL A 6 3.97 -4.93 -9.32
N LEU A 7 3.04 -5.50 -10.10
CA LEU A 7 3.37 -6.24 -11.33
C LEU A 7 3.73 -5.32 -12.50
N ILE A 8 3.05 -4.18 -12.60
CA ILE A 8 3.23 -3.21 -13.69
C ILE A 8 3.36 -1.83 -13.06
N TYR A 9 4.40 -1.11 -13.46
CA TYR A 9 4.66 0.28 -13.07
C TYR A 9 5.11 1.07 -14.29
N ARG A 10 4.50 2.22 -14.54
CA ARG A 10 4.67 3.01 -15.79
C ARG A 10 4.92 4.50 -15.53
N GLU A 11 5.36 4.87 -14.34
CA GLU A 11 5.78 6.24 -14.03
C GLU A 11 7.30 6.36 -14.24
N THR A 12 7.77 7.57 -14.54
CA THR A 12 9.19 7.84 -14.85
C THR A 12 10.11 7.69 -13.65
N HIS A 13 9.58 7.85 -12.43
CA HIS A 13 10.34 7.82 -11.18
C HIS A 13 9.49 7.25 -10.06
N GLY A 14 10.10 6.52 -9.12
CA GLY A 14 9.41 5.94 -7.96
C GLY A 14 9.24 4.44 -8.01
N ASP A 15 9.96 3.77 -8.90
CA ASP A 15 9.86 2.33 -9.11
C ASP A 15 10.34 1.50 -7.91
N GLN A 16 10.98 2.13 -6.93
CA GLN A 16 11.34 1.54 -5.65
C GLN A 16 10.13 1.04 -4.85
N ILE A 17 8.90 1.47 -5.15
CA ILE A 17 7.69 0.86 -4.56
C ILE A 17 7.55 -0.64 -4.87
N ARG A 18 8.28 -1.14 -5.88
CA ARG A 18 8.34 -2.56 -6.24
C ARG A 18 9.29 -3.35 -5.34
N GLN A 19 10.23 -2.68 -4.67
CA GLN A 19 11.20 -3.33 -3.82
C GLN A 19 10.51 -3.97 -2.61
N SER A 20 10.90 -5.19 -2.28
CA SER A 20 10.33 -5.94 -1.17
C SER A 20 10.52 -5.22 0.16
N SER A 21 11.64 -4.54 0.36
CA SER A 21 11.93 -3.73 1.56
C SER A 21 10.86 -2.66 1.80
N TRP A 22 10.44 -1.96 0.76
CA TRP A 22 9.40 -0.94 0.84
C TRP A 22 8.02 -1.58 1.01
N ARG A 23 7.68 -2.61 0.21
CA ARG A 23 6.35 -3.26 0.27
C ARG A 23 6.07 -3.93 1.62
N LYS A 24 7.10 -4.45 2.28
CA LYS A 24 6.99 -5.04 3.63
C LYS A 24 6.42 -4.08 4.68
N THR A 25 6.55 -2.76 4.49
CA THR A 25 5.97 -1.80 5.44
C THR A 25 4.43 -1.78 5.40
N LEU A 26 3.82 -2.38 4.38
CA LEU A 26 2.37 -2.51 4.21
C LEU A 26 1.84 -3.87 4.66
N GLU A 27 2.71 -4.83 4.93
CA GLU A 27 2.31 -6.14 5.47
C GLU A 27 1.69 -5.97 6.86
N GLY A 28 0.67 -6.78 7.16
CA GLY A 28 -0.03 -6.72 8.44
C GLY A 28 -1.00 -5.54 8.61
N LYS A 29 -0.86 -4.45 7.85
CA LYS A 29 -1.75 -3.27 8.00
C LYS A 29 -3.24 -3.62 7.84
N THR A 30 -4.06 -2.84 8.55
CA THR A 30 -5.51 -2.94 8.73
C THR A 30 -6.17 -1.58 8.49
N LEU A 31 -7.50 -1.53 8.48
CA LEU A 31 -8.25 -0.26 8.31
C LEU A 31 -8.10 0.70 9.48
N ALA A 32 -7.68 0.23 10.66
CA ALA A 32 -7.42 1.08 11.82
C ALA A 32 -6.08 1.83 11.72
N ASP A 33 -5.18 1.39 10.83
CA ASP A 33 -3.87 2.01 10.67
C ASP A 33 -3.98 3.36 9.93
N PRO A 34 -3.16 4.37 10.30
CA PRO A 34 -3.26 5.70 9.72
C PRO A 34 -2.68 5.84 8.29
N PHE A 35 -1.63 5.08 7.94
CA PHE A 35 -0.90 5.17 6.66
C PHE A 35 -0.35 6.58 6.36
N GLN A 36 0.26 7.23 7.35
CA GLN A 36 0.96 8.49 7.16
C GLN A 36 2.31 8.26 6.49
N LEU A 37 2.57 8.98 5.40
CA LEU A 37 3.90 9.06 4.80
C LEU A 37 4.91 9.58 5.81
N ASP A 38 6.13 9.07 5.73
CA ASP A 38 7.28 9.44 6.56
C ASP A 38 7.10 9.16 8.07
N LYS A 39 6.03 8.45 8.44
CA LYS A 39 5.78 7.96 9.80
C LYS A 39 5.49 6.47 9.82
N ASP A 40 4.46 6.05 9.10
CA ASP A 40 3.99 4.66 9.07
C ASP A 40 4.46 3.89 7.83
N VAL A 41 4.79 4.63 6.77
CA VAL A 41 5.30 4.13 5.49
C VAL A 41 6.37 5.12 5.01
N PRO A 42 7.60 4.66 4.74
CA PRO A 42 8.67 5.53 4.29
C PRO A 42 8.32 6.11 2.92
N ASN A 43 8.53 7.41 2.73
CA ASN A 43 8.44 7.99 1.41
C ASN A 43 9.69 7.64 0.59
N ILE A 44 9.54 7.65 -0.73
CA ILE A 44 10.63 7.55 -1.67
C ILE A 44 10.85 8.95 -2.24
N SER A 45 12.07 9.48 -2.15
CA SER A 45 12.42 10.80 -2.66
C SER A 45 12.00 10.95 -4.13
N GLY A 46 11.24 11.99 -4.45
CA GLY A 46 10.71 12.23 -5.81
C GLY A 46 9.47 11.40 -6.19
N ALA A 47 9.00 10.49 -5.33
CA ALA A 47 7.92 9.54 -5.62
C ALA A 47 6.77 9.60 -4.59
N THR A 48 6.55 10.78 -4.00
CA THR A 48 5.48 11.03 -3.02
C THR A 48 4.12 10.60 -3.54
N LEU A 49 3.81 10.89 -4.81
CA LEU A 49 2.53 10.55 -5.42
C LEU A 49 2.37 9.03 -5.56
N SER A 50 3.42 8.35 -6.04
CA SER A 50 3.46 6.89 -6.20
C SER A 50 3.22 6.20 -4.86
N CYS A 51 3.94 6.60 -3.81
CA CYS A 51 3.78 6.05 -2.47
C CYS A 51 2.35 6.26 -1.93
N ARG A 52 1.80 7.48 -2.04
CA ARG A 52 0.41 7.78 -1.64
C ARG A 52 -0.61 6.95 -2.41
N ASN A 53 -0.44 6.82 -3.73
CA ASN A 53 -1.36 6.07 -4.57
C ASN A 53 -1.41 4.60 -4.19
N VAL A 54 -0.25 3.98 -3.94
CA VAL A 54 -0.18 2.60 -3.46
C VAL A 54 -0.85 2.44 -2.10
N MET A 55 -0.56 3.32 -1.13
CA MET A 55 -1.21 3.29 0.19
C MET A 55 -2.73 3.44 0.09
N ASN A 56 -3.22 4.35 -0.76
CA ASN A 56 -4.64 4.53 -1.01
C ASN A 56 -5.27 3.29 -1.67
N GLY A 57 -4.56 2.65 -2.60
CA GLY A 57 -4.96 1.37 -3.19
C GLY A 57 -5.09 0.27 -2.14
N VAL A 58 -4.11 0.15 -1.24
CA VAL A 58 -4.15 -0.81 -0.12
C VAL A 58 -5.35 -0.57 0.80
N LYS A 59 -5.64 0.69 1.17
CA LYS A 59 -6.84 1.00 1.97
C LYS A 59 -8.13 0.55 1.27
N ARG A 60 -8.26 0.79 -0.04
CA ARG A 60 -9.42 0.33 -0.82
C ARG A 60 -9.53 -1.20 -0.84
N LEU A 61 -8.41 -1.91 -1.01
CA LEU A 61 -8.39 -3.38 -0.97
C LEU A 61 -8.78 -3.92 0.41
N LEU A 62 -8.34 -3.26 1.50
CA LEU A 62 -8.73 -3.63 2.85
C LEU A 62 -10.23 -3.43 3.11
N VAL A 63 -10.82 -2.34 2.60
CA VAL A 63 -12.29 -2.14 2.66
C VAL A 63 -13.01 -3.21 1.87
N LEU A 64 -12.55 -3.49 0.64
CA LEU A 64 -13.14 -4.53 -0.20
C LEU A 64 -13.06 -5.91 0.47
N GLN A 65 -11.92 -6.24 1.07
CA GLN A 65 -11.74 -7.48 1.84
C GLN A 65 -12.73 -7.55 3.00
N GLN A 66 -12.90 -6.46 3.77
CA GLN A 66 -13.85 -6.42 4.88
C GLN A 66 -15.28 -6.68 4.40
N VAL A 67 -15.73 -5.96 3.38
CA VAL A 67 -17.10 -6.10 2.84
C VAL A 67 -17.33 -7.50 2.24
N ALA A 68 -16.39 -7.99 1.43
CA ALA A 68 -16.53 -9.28 0.76
C ALA A 68 -16.49 -10.48 1.72
N LEU A 69 -15.73 -10.39 2.82
CA LEU A 69 -15.61 -11.48 3.79
C LEU A 69 -16.65 -11.40 4.92
N GLN A 70 -17.19 -10.22 5.23
CA GLN A 70 -18.30 -10.08 6.18
C GLN A 70 -19.63 -10.61 5.61
N ALA A 71 -19.79 -10.65 4.29
CA ALA A 71 -20.99 -11.19 3.64
C ALA A 71 -21.14 -12.73 3.75
N GLY A 72 -20.18 -13.42 4.38
CA GLY A 72 -20.15 -14.88 4.54
C GLY A 72 -20.41 -15.40 5.96
N THR A 73 -20.80 -14.53 6.89
CA THR A 73 -21.18 -14.85 8.28
C THR A 73 -22.56 -14.28 8.59
#